data_AF-A0A379FGD7-F1
#
_entry.id   AF-A0A379FGD7-F1
#
_cell.length_a   1.000
_cell.length_b   1.000
_cell.length_c   1.000
_cell.angle_alpha   90.00
_cell.angle_beta   90.00
_cell.angle_gamma   90.00
#
_symmetry.space_group_name_H-M   'P 1'
#
loop_
_entity.id
_entity.type
_entity.pdbx_description
1 polymer ?
#
loop_
_entity_poly.entity_id
_entity_poly.type
_entity_poly.pdbx_seq_one_letter_code
_entity_poly.pdbx_strand_id
1 'polypeptide(L)'
;MYCHFISVYIKALRLKANQELSAPLNLQHQIGPSFNTVFTAIDDDKLEIPQFLTRSGLLNYFIRQNDKLVELTLLDAWVLNLTTNTQYSESDRKEIQRQISEQYLSDYTAQWRNAMSNLEIRQFDSIQDEITALEQIISGEQPLRRALQVLRDNTVIPTIDENLPLDEQKTLMAEPSYRLLTRLDREFTPQTEILVSNQGENLQNLNQKLNDLHRYLLGIQNSPVPGESGA
;
A
#
# COMPACT_ATOMS: atom_id res chain seq x y z
N MET A 1 -20.10 -24.04 -3.11
CA MET A 1 -19.93 -24.15 -4.58
C MET A 1 -19.27 -22.91 -5.19
N TYR A 2 -19.54 -21.69 -4.68
CA TYR A 2 -19.01 -20.43 -5.25
C TYR A 2 -17.50 -20.16 -5.04
N CYS A 3 -16.89 -20.68 -3.98
CA CYS A 3 -15.51 -20.32 -3.58
C CYS A 3 -14.45 -20.64 -4.65
N HIS A 4 -14.59 -21.77 -5.35
CA HIS A 4 -13.67 -22.14 -6.44
C HIS A 4 -13.78 -21.19 -7.63
N PHE A 5 -15.02 -20.85 -8.03
CA PHE A 5 -15.28 -19.90 -9.11
C PHE A 5 -14.67 -18.53 -8.81
N ILE A 6 -14.88 -18.00 -7.60
CA ILE A 6 -14.36 -16.69 -7.18
C ILE A 6 -12.83 -16.65 -7.26
N SER A 7 -12.15 -17.70 -6.78
CA SER A 7 -10.69 -17.78 -6.84
C SER A 7 -10.17 -17.83 -8.28
N VAL A 8 -10.79 -18.63 -9.15
CA VAL A 8 -10.42 -18.71 -10.56
C VAL A 8 -10.67 -17.37 -11.26
N TYR A 9 -11.77 -16.71 -10.96
CA TYR A 9 -12.12 -15.41 -11.53
C TYR A 9 -11.08 -14.34 -11.21
N ILE A 10 -10.74 -14.18 -9.94
CA ILE A 10 -9.73 -13.20 -9.49
C ILE A 10 -8.37 -13.48 -10.10
N LYS A 11 -7.96 -14.76 -10.20
CA LYS A 11 -6.71 -15.13 -10.86
C LYS A 11 -6.68 -14.68 -12.33
N ALA A 12 -7.78 -14.86 -13.05
CA ALA A 12 -7.85 -14.42 -14.44
C ALA A 12 -7.90 -12.90 -14.59
N LEU A 13 -8.60 -12.19 -13.70
CA LEU A 13 -8.52 -10.73 -13.64
C LEU A 13 -7.09 -10.27 -13.43
N ARG A 14 -6.36 -10.88 -12.49
CA ARG A 14 -4.96 -10.57 -12.23
C ARG A 14 -4.07 -10.84 -13.45
N LEU A 15 -4.26 -11.98 -14.13
CA LEU A 15 -3.50 -12.33 -15.33
C LEU A 15 -3.73 -11.33 -16.47
N LYS A 16 -4.99 -10.93 -16.72
CA LYS A 16 -5.31 -9.91 -17.72
C LYS A 16 -4.81 -8.52 -17.32
N ALA A 17 -4.91 -8.18 -16.04
CA ALA A 17 -4.39 -6.92 -15.51
C ALA A 17 -2.88 -6.77 -15.77
N ASN A 18 -2.10 -7.85 -15.66
CA ASN A 18 -0.67 -7.82 -15.97
C ASN A 18 -0.35 -7.55 -17.45
N GLN A 19 -1.32 -7.70 -18.36
CA GLN A 19 -1.18 -7.41 -19.79
C GLN A 19 -1.67 -6.00 -20.15
N GLU A 20 -2.66 -5.49 -19.40
CA GLU A 20 -3.34 -4.21 -19.69
C GLU A 20 -2.82 -3.03 -18.85
N LEU A 21 -2.34 -3.30 -17.63
CA LEU A 21 -1.85 -2.28 -16.72
C LEU A 21 -0.33 -2.10 -16.87
N SER A 22 0.14 -0.94 -16.39
CA SER A 22 1.57 -0.66 -16.26
C SER A 22 2.29 -1.70 -15.38
N ALA A 23 3.62 -1.67 -15.43
CA ALA A 23 4.48 -2.49 -14.59
C ALA A 23 4.12 -2.37 -13.09
N PRO A 24 4.44 -3.39 -12.29
CA PRO A 24 4.30 -3.34 -10.84
C PRO A 24 4.91 -2.09 -10.20
N LEU A 25 4.32 -1.67 -9.08
CA LEU A 25 4.85 -0.60 -8.25
C LEU A 25 5.98 -1.15 -7.37
N ASN A 26 7.20 -0.69 -7.64
CA ASN A 26 8.36 -1.02 -6.82
C ASN A 26 8.48 -0.06 -5.63
N LEU A 27 8.38 -0.58 -4.39
CA LEU A 27 8.43 0.23 -3.16
C LEU A 27 9.77 0.96 -2.99
N GLN A 28 10.89 0.35 -3.33
CA GLN A 28 12.20 0.98 -3.23
C GLN A 28 12.28 2.22 -4.13
N HIS A 29 11.78 2.15 -5.36
CA HIS A 29 11.69 3.30 -6.25
C HIS A 29 10.75 4.39 -5.73
N GLN A 30 9.62 4.01 -5.12
CA GLN A 30 8.67 4.98 -4.55
C GLN A 30 9.22 5.68 -3.30
N ILE A 31 9.98 4.97 -2.46
CA ILE A 31 10.67 5.55 -1.30
C ILE A 31 11.83 6.45 -1.77
N GLY A 32 12.52 6.05 -2.84
CA GLY A 32 13.50 6.87 -3.53
C GLY A 32 14.96 6.50 -3.18
N PRO A 33 15.92 7.37 -3.56
CA PRO A 33 17.33 7.01 -3.65
C PRO A 33 17.98 6.68 -2.29
N SER A 34 17.45 7.21 -1.19
CA SER A 34 17.94 6.92 0.17
C SER A 34 17.47 5.58 0.73
N PHE A 35 16.68 4.81 -0.03
CA PHE A 35 16.19 3.50 0.43
C PHE A 35 17.33 2.63 0.93
N ASN A 36 18.38 2.39 0.13
CA ASN A 36 19.50 1.52 0.51
C ASN A 36 20.39 2.08 1.62
N THR A 37 20.25 3.37 1.94
CA THR A 37 20.94 4.02 3.05
C THR A 37 20.28 3.71 4.38
N VAL A 38 18.96 3.48 4.41
CA VAL A 38 18.19 3.31 5.64
C VAL A 38 17.60 1.91 5.76
N PHE A 39 17.11 1.37 4.66
CA PHE A 39 16.39 0.11 4.61
C PHE A 39 17.18 -1.00 3.91
N THR A 40 16.80 -2.22 4.26
CA THR A 40 16.97 -3.42 3.47
C THR A 40 15.60 -4.11 3.34
N ALA A 41 15.50 -5.07 2.44
CA ALA A 41 14.32 -5.90 2.26
C ALA A 41 14.62 -7.32 2.74
N ILE A 42 13.68 -7.94 3.45
CA ILE A 42 13.79 -9.36 3.82
C ILE A 42 13.74 -10.23 2.55
N ASP A 43 12.93 -9.80 1.58
CA ASP A 43 12.68 -10.47 0.31
C ASP A 43 12.43 -9.42 -0.79
N ASP A 44 13.35 -9.29 -1.75
CA ASP A 44 13.27 -8.26 -2.80
C ASP A 44 12.01 -8.40 -3.68
N ASP A 45 11.49 -9.63 -3.86
CA ASP A 45 10.27 -9.86 -4.65
C ASP A 45 9.04 -9.23 -4.00
N LYS A 46 9.06 -9.03 -2.67
CA LYS A 46 7.96 -8.39 -1.93
C LYS A 46 8.00 -6.86 -1.99
N LEU A 47 9.04 -6.28 -2.59
CA LEU A 47 9.06 -4.85 -2.91
C LEU A 47 8.20 -4.53 -4.13
N GLU A 48 7.90 -5.52 -4.96
CA GLU A 48 7.05 -5.37 -6.15
C GLU A 48 5.58 -5.59 -5.78
N ILE A 49 4.79 -4.52 -5.90
CA ILE A 49 3.34 -4.56 -5.71
C ILE A 49 2.69 -4.65 -7.09
N PRO A 50 1.99 -5.74 -7.43
CA PRO A 50 1.31 -5.85 -8.71
C PRO A 50 0.38 -4.66 -8.92
N GLN A 51 0.42 -4.06 -10.12
CA GLN A 51 -0.39 -2.87 -10.40
C GLN A 51 -1.90 -3.11 -10.16
N PHE A 52 -2.34 -4.36 -10.33
CA PHE A 52 -3.69 -4.83 -9.98
C PHE A 52 -4.08 -4.57 -8.52
N LEU A 53 -3.12 -4.58 -7.57
CA LEU A 53 -3.34 -4.37 -6.13
C LEU A 53 -2.86 -2.98 -5.68
N THR A 54 -2.86 -2.01 -6.58
CA THR A 54 -2.65 -0.58 -6.25
C THR A 54 -3.98 0.16 -6.33
N ARG A 55 -4.03 1.39 -5.82
CA ARG A 55 -5.23 2.23 -5.93
C ARG A 55 -5.63 2.47 -7.39
N SER A 56 -4.63 2.63 -8.27
CA SER A 56 -4.89 2.78 -9.70
C SER A 56 -5.48 1.50 -10.29
N GLY A 57 -4.97 0.31 -9.92
CA GLY A 57 -5.56 -0.98 -10.33
C GLY A 57 -6.99 -1.17 -9.81
N LEU A 58 -7.26 -0.79 -8.56
CA LEU A 58 -8.60 -0.84 -7.98
C LEU A 58 -9.58 0.03 -8.78
N LEU A 59 -9.25 1.31 -8.97
CA LEU A 59 -10.13 2.31 -9.58
C LEU A 59 -10.27 2.12 -11.09
N ASN A 60 -9.15 1.91 -11.77
CA ASN A 60 -9.10 1.89 -13.23
C ASN A 60 -9.24 0.48 -13.81
N TYR A 61 -9.25 -0.58 -13.01
CA TYR A 61 -9.38 -1.93 -13.55
C TYR A 61 -10.41 -2.75 -12.81
N PHE A 62 -10.16 -3.08 -11.55
CA PHE A 62 -10.97 -4.05 -10.81
C PHE A 62 -12.45 -3.67 -10.79
N ILE A 63 -12.78 -2.43 -10.42
CA ILE A 63 -14.18 -1.98 -10.34
C ILE A 63 -14.88 -2.11 -11.69
N ARG A 64 -14.25 -1.61 -12.76
CA ARG A 64 -14.81 -1.67 -14.12
C ARG A 64 -15.05 -3.10 -14.61
N GLN A 65 -14.18 -4.05 -14.28
CA GLN A 65 -14.35 -5.46 -14.65
C GLN A 65 -15.37 -6.17 -13.77
N ASN A 66 -15.43 -5.82 -12.49
CA ASN A 66 -16.37 -6.38 -11.53
C ASN A 66 -17.83 -5.98 -11.84
N ASP A 67 -18.04 -4.78 -12.38
CA ASP A 67 -19.38 -4.35 -12.84
C ASP A 67 -19.83 -5.12 -14.10
N LYS A 68 -18.91 -5.36 -15.05
CA LYS A 68 -19.19 -6.15 -16.27
C LYS A 68 -19.54 -7.60 -15.99
N LEU A 69 -19.05 -8.17 -14.89
CA LEU A 69 -19.42 -9.53 -14.44
C LEU A 69 -20.94 -9.65 -14.22
N VAL A 70 -21.60 -8.55 -13.82
CA VAL A 70 -23.04 -8.51 -13.58
C VAL A 70 -23.84 -8.47 -14.88
N GLU A 71 -23.31 -7.78 -15.90
CA GLU A 71 -23.97 -7.54 -17.19
C GLU A 71 -23.92 -8.73 -18.15
N LEU A 72 -22.84 -9.52 -18.12
CA LEU A 72 -22.72 -10.68 -18.99
C LEU A 72 -23.52 -11.85 -18.40
N THR A 73 -24.59 -12.26 -19.08
CA THR A 73 -25.41 -13.41 -18.69
C THR A 73 -24.61 -14.70 -18.53
N LEU A 74 -23.47 -14.82 -19.17
CA LEU A 74 -22.50 -15.90 -19.13
C LEU A 74 -21.30 -15.39 -19.95
N LEU A 75 -20.08 -15.45 -19.44
CA LEU A 75 -18.96 -15.76 -20.32
C LEU A 75 -19.12 -17.26 -20.63
N ASP A 76 -19.95 -17.63 -21.61
CA ASP A 76 -20.50 -18.98 -21.93
C ASP A 76 -19.59 -20.22 -21.82
N ALA A 77 -18.28 -20.08 -21.63
CA ALA A 77 -17.33 -21.12 -21.94
C ALA A 77 -15.98 -21.01 -21.20
N TRP A 78 -15.79 -20.05 -20.31
CA TRP A 78 -14.41 -19.60 -20.07
C TRP A 78 -13.61 -20.42 -19.02
N VAL A 79 -14.19 -21.45 -18.45
CA VAL A 79 -13.46 -22.72 -18.31
C VAL A 79 -14.49 -23.76 -18.71
N LEU A 80 -14.48 -24.30 -19.93
CA LEU A 80 -15.40 -25.39 -20.34
C LEU A 80 -15.10 -26.68 -19.55
N ASN A 81 -15.34 -26.68 -18.24
CA ASN A 81 -15.60 -27.86 -17.43
C ASN A 81 -16.10 -27.44 -16.05
N LEU A 82 -17.42 -27.40 -15.89
CA LEU A 82 -18.16 -27.83 -14.71
C LEU A 82 -19.63 -27.52 -15.02
N THR A 83 -20.28 -28.54 -15.56
CA THR A 83 -21.72 -28.64 -15.75
C THR A 83 -22.52 -27.90 -14.67
N THR A 84 -23.36 -26.94 -15.05
CA THR A 84 -24.83 -27.08 -15.10
C THR A 84 -25.43 -25.74 -15.52
N ASN A 85 -26.47 -25.79 -16.35
CA ASN A 85 -27.34 -24.67 -16.70
C ASN A 85 -28.03 -24.09 -15.44
N THR A 86 -27.30 -23.33 -14.62
CA THR A 86 -27.88 -22.57 -13.52
C THR A 86 -27.85 -21.10 -13.91
N GLN A 87 -28.99 -20.60 -14.38
CA GLN A 87 -29.20 -19.16 -14.45
C GLN A 87 -29.13 -18.62 -13.01
N TYR A 88 -28.03 -17.95 -12.67
CA TYR A 88 -27.88 -17.32 -11.36
C TYR A 88 -28.96 -16.26 -11.15
N SER A 89 -29.65 -16.34 -10.02
CA SER A 89 -30.60 -15.31 -9.59
C SER A 89 -29.86 -13.97 -9.39
N GLU A 90 -30.59 -12.85 -9.38
CA GLU A 90 -30.00 -11.56 -9.04
C GLU A 90 -29.34 -11.55 -7.65
N SER A 91 -29.93 -12.27 -6.69
CA SER A 91 -29.35 -12.44 -5.35
C SER A 91 -28.04 -13.21 -5.38
N ASP A 92 -27.94 -14.29 -6.16
CA ASP A 92 -26.69 -15.05 -6.30
C ASP A 92 -25.60 -14.19 -6.95
N ARG A 93 -25.94 -13.41 -7.98
CA ARG A 93 -25.00 -12.50 -8.65
C ARG A 93 -24.46 -11.46 -7.69
N LYS A 94 -25.33 -10.82 -6.91
CA LYS A 94 -24.93 -9.83 -5.89
C LYS A 94 -24.02 -10.47 -4.83
N GLU A 95 -24.34 -11.68 -4.39
CA GLU A 95 -23.53 -12.40 -3.41
C GLU A 95 -22.16 -12.80 -3.97
N ILE A 96 -22.09 -13.27 -5.22
CA ILE A 96 -20.83 -13.57 -5.91
C ILE A 96 -19.98 -12.31 -6.04
N GLN A 97 -20.56 -11.18 -6.47
CA GLN A 97 -19.86 -9.90 -6.61
C GLN A 97 -19.32 -9.41 -5.25
N ARG A 98 -20.11 -9.57 -4.18
CA ARG A 98 -19.71 -9.25 -2.82
C ARG A 98 -18.48 -10.09 -2.41
N GLN A 99 -18.52 -11.40 -2.62
CA GLN A 99 -17.40 -12.29 -2.26
C GLN A 99 -16.15 -12.04 -3.11
N ILE A 100 -16.29 -11.72 -4.40
CA ILE A 100 -15.16 -11.31 -5.25
C ILE A 100 -14.51 -10.04 -4.71
N SER A 101 -15.32 -9.04 -4.36
CA SER A 101 -14.83 -7.79 -3.78
C SER A 101 -14.12 -8.02 -2.45
N GLU A 102 -14.64 -8.93 -1.61
CA GLU A 102 -14.02 -9.28 -0.33
C GLU A 102 -12.69 -10.01 -0.48
N GLN A 103 -12.62 -10.99 -1.37
CA GLN A 103 -11.37 -11.68 -1.64
C GLN A 103 -10.34 -10.73 -2.25
N TYR A 104 -10.75 -9.85 -3.17
CA TYR A 104 -9.86 -8.84 -3.74
C TYR A 104 -9.31 -7.89 -2.66
N LEU A 105 -10.17 -7.38 -1.76
CA LEU A 105 -9.71 -6.52 -0.66
C LEU A 105 -8.82 -7.28 0.33
N SER A 106 -9.09 -8.56 0.59
CA SER A 106 -8.23 -9.40 1.42
C SER A 106 -6.84 -9.55 0.80
N ASP A 107 -6.75 -9.86 -0.50
CA ASP A 107 -5.49 -9.93 -1.24
C ASP A 107 -4.76 -8.58 -1.24
N TYR A 108 -5.49 -7.48 -1.43
CA TYR A 108 -4.95 -6.13 -1.40
C TYR A 108 -4.32 -5.82 -0.04
N THR A 109 -5.05 -6.04 1.05
CA THR A 109 -4.58 -5.78 2.41
C THR A 109 -3.37 -6.65 2.74
N ALA A 110 -3.40 -7.93 2.39
CA ALA A 110 -2.28 -8.84 2.60
C ALA A 110 -1.03 -8.38 1.83
N GLN A 111 -1.17 -7.99 0.56
CA GLN A 111 -0.06 -7.51 -0.26
C GLN A 111 0.62 -6.30 0.38
N TRP A 112 -0.14 -5.27 0.76
CA TRP A 112 0.42 -4.06 1.35
C TRP A 112 0.99 -4.28 2.74
N ARG A 113 0.36 -5.09 3.59
CA ARG A 113 0.91 -5.45 4.90
C ARG A 113 2.23 -6.20 4.75
N ASN A 114 2.29 -7.18 3.85
CA ASN A 114 3.51 -7.94 3.58
C ASN A 114 4.63 -7.04 3.05
N ALA A 115 4.31 -6.16 2.10
CA ALA A 115 5.29 -5.25 1.49
C ALA A 115 5.84 -4.24 2.52
N MET A 116 5.00 -3.71 3.41
CA MET A 116 5.45 -2.82 4.48
C MET A 116 6.23 -3.55 5.57
N SER A 117 5.82 -4.76 5.96
CA SER A 117 6.55 -5.57 6.94
C SER A 117 7.87 -6.15 6.41
N ASN A 118 8.05 -6.12 5.08
CA ASN A 118 9.27 -6.56 4.42
C ASN A 118 10.41 -5.54 4.54
N LEU A 119 10.10 -4.30 4.93
CA LEU A 119 11.08 -3.23 5.12
C LEU A 119 11.72 -3.37 6.50
N GLU A 120 13.04 -3.54 6.53
CA GLU A 120 13.82 -3.55 7.76
C GLU A 120 14.86 -2.43 7.74
N ILE A 121 15.21 -1.89 8.91
CA ILE A 121 16.37 -1.01 9.01
C ILE A 121 17.62 -1.85 8.76
N ARG A 122 18.45 -1.44 7.81
CA ARG A 122 19.66 -2.18 7.46
C ARG A 122 20.63 -2.25 8.64
N GLN A 123 21.50 -3.25 8.63
CA GLN A 123 22.67 -3.25 9.50
C GLN A 123 23.66 -2.16 9.04
N PHE A 124 24.26 -1.47 10.01
CA PHE A 124 25.30 -0.48 9.78
C PHE A 124 26.66 -1.05 10.17
N ASP A 125 27.67 -0.79 9.34
CA ASP A 125 29.02 -1.32 9.53
C ASP A 125 29.90 -0.36 10.33
N SER A 126 29.52 0.92 10.39
CA SER A 126 30.23 1.97 11.11
C SER A 126 29.30 3.05 11.68
N ILE A 127 29.79 3.77 12.69
CA ILE A 127 29.10 4.95 13.25
C ILE A 127 28.85 6.01 12.17
N GLN A 128 29.74 6.12 11.18
CA GLN A 128 29.55 7.05 10.06
C GLN A 128 28.31 6.66 9.23
N ASP A 129 28.11 5.37 8.98
CA ASP A 129 26.94 4.87 8.24
C ASP A 129 25.64 5.12 9.03
N GLU A 130 25.68 4.92 10.36
CA GLU A 130 24.54 5.23 11.25
C GLU A 130 24.18 6.71 11.21
N ILE A 131 25.18 7.60 11.28
CA ILE A 131 24.99 9.05 11.19
C ILE A 131 24.38 9.43 9.85
N THR A 132 24.90 8.89 8.74
CA THR A 132 24.37 9.15 7.39
C THR A 132 22.93 8.64 7.24
N ALA A 133 22.60 7.47 7.80
CA ALA A 133 21.23 6.95 7.79
C ALA A 133 20.27 7.82 8.61
N LEU A 134 20.71 8.27 9.80
CA LEU A 134 19.94 9.22 10.62
C LEU A 134 19.69 10.54 9.90
N GLU A 135 20.69 11.09 9.19
CA GLU A 135 20.50 12.30 8.36
C GLU A 135 19.42 12.11 7.30
N GLN A 136 19.42 10.98 6.60
CA GLN A 136 18.39 10.68 5.61
C GLN A 136 17.00 10.59 6.25
N ILE A 137 16.89 10.03 7.46
CA ILE A 137 15.62 9.91 8.19
C ILE A 137 15.09 11.28 8.63
N ILE A 138 15.94 12.13 9.21
CA ILE A 138 15.51 13.36 9.88
C ILE A 138 15.35 14.56 8.94
N SER A 139 16.26 14.74 7.98
CA SER A 139 16.38 15.98 7.19
C SER A 139 16.56 15.77 5.69
N GLY A 140 17.07 14.62 5.26
CA GLY A 140 17.25 14.28 3.86
C GLY A 140 15.95 13.89 3.16
N GLU A 141 15.98 12.74 2.48
CA GLU A 141 14.85 12.26 1.67
C GLU A 141 13.68 11.70 2.51
N GLN A 142 13.85 11.57 3.83
CA GLN A 142 12.86 11.09 4.79
C GLN A 142 12.20 9.76 4.37
N PRO A 143 12.97 8.69 4.15
CA PRO A 143 12.47 7.46 3.55
C PRO A 143 11.38 6.77 4.38
N LEU A 144 11.41 6.89 5.71
CA LEU A 144 10.32 6.42 6.60
C LEU A 144 9.00 7.13 6.30
N ARG A 145 9.03 8.45 6.17
CA ARG A 145 7.85 9.26 5.84
C ARG A 145 7.33 8.91 4.45
N ARG A 146 8.23 8.74 3.47
CA ARG A 146 7.84 8.36 2.10
C ARG A 146 7.19 6.98 2.05
N ALA A 147 7.73 5.98 2.76
CA ALA A 147 7.12 4.65 2.84
C ALA A 147 5.68 4.73 3.36
N LEU A 148 5.44 5.49 4.44
CA LEU A 148 4.10 5.72 4.97
C LEU A 148 3.19 6.49 3.99
N GLN A 149 3.74 7.45 3.24
CA GLN A 149 2.98 8.20 2.24
C GLN A 149 2.53 7.30 1.08
N VAL A 150 3.42 6.43 0.60
CA VAL A 150 3.09 5.47 -0.47
C VAL A 150 1.98 4.51 -0.01
N LEU A 151 2.06 4.02 1.23
CA LEU A 151 0.98 3.24 1.84
C LEU A 151 -0.32 4.04 1.86
N ARG A 152 -0.30 5.24 2.44
CA ARG A 152 -1.47 6.13 2.57
C ARG A 152 -2.12 6.40 1.21
N ASP A 153 -1.34 6.77 0.21
CA ASP A 153 -1.85 7.15 -1.11
C ASP A 153 -2.52 5.96 -1.81
N ASN A 154 -2.19 4.72 -1.41
CA ASN A 154 -2.78 3.49 -1.90
C ASN A 154 -3.88 2.89 -1.01
N THR A 155 -4.04 3.31 0.25
CA THR A 155 -5.01 2.69 1.17
C THR A 155 -6.08 3.64 1.69
N VAL A 156 -5.83 4.94 1.69
CA VAL A 156 -6.74 5.94 2.26
C VAL A 156 -7.78 6.41 1.26
N ILE A 157 -8.99 6.63 1.78
CA ILE A 157 -10.11 7.17 1.03
C ILE A 157 -9.86 8.64 0.65
N PRO A 158 -10.15 9.06 -0.61
CA PRO A 158 -10.12 10.47 -0.96
C PRO A 158 -11.19 11.24 -0.16
N THR A 159 -10.84 12.44 0.29
CA THR A 159 -11.77 13.38 0.90
C THR A 159 -12.83 13.81 -0.12
N ILE A 160 -14.10 13.77 0.30
CA ILE A 160 -15.18 14.42 -0.45
C ILE A 160 -15.11 15.92 -0.16
N ASP A 161 -15.28 16.74 -1.20
CA ASP A 161 -15.37 18.19 -1.04
C ASP A 161 -16.64 18.55 -0.26
N GLU A 162 -16.46 19.08 0.95
CA GLU A 162 -17.54 19.46 1.87
C GLU A 162 -18.43 20.58 1.32
N ASN A 163 -17.96 21.31 0.30
CA ASN A 163 -18.74 22.37 -0.36
C ASN A 163 -19.73 21.82 -1.39
N LEU A 164 -19.66 20.54 -1.76
CA LEU A 164 -20.61 19.92 -2.67
C LEU A 164 -22.01 19.84 -2.03
N PRO A 165 -23.09 19.97 -2.82
CA PRO A 165 -24.44 19.72 -2.33
C PRO A 165 -24.56 18.33 -1.68
N LEU A 166 -25.34 18.23 -0.60
CA LEU A 166 -25.46 17.00 0.19
C LEU A 166 -25.89 15.78 -0.64
N ASP A 167 -26.73 15.97 -1.65
CA ASP A 167 -27.19 14.88 -2.52
C ASP A 167 -26.09 14.41 -3.48
N GLU A 168 -25.19 15.31 -3.91
CA GLU A 168 -23.99 14.94 -4.68
C GLU A 168 -23.00 14.18 -3.80
N GLN A 169 -22.78 14.62 -2.56
CA GLN A 169 -21.94 13.89 -1.60
C GLN A 169 -22.47 12.47 -1.36
N LYS A 170 -23.79 12.32 -1.12
CA LYS A 170 -24.42 11.00 -0.96
C LYS A 170 -24.27 10.12 -2.20
N THR A 171 -24.37 10.71 -3.39
CA THR A 171 -24.18 9.98 -4.66
C THR A 171 -22.75 9.44 -4.76
N LEU A 172 -21.75 10.29 -4.49
CA LEU A 172 -20.35 9.86 -4.45
C LEU A 172 -20.10 8.76 -3.41
N MET A 173 -20.70 8.87 -2.22
CA MET A 173 -20.57 7.85 -1.17
C MET A 173 -21.22 6.51 -1.53
N ALA A 174 -22.20 6.50 -2.43
CA ALA A 174 -22.89 5.30 -2.88
C ALA A 174 -22.10 4.52 -3.96
N GLU A 175 -21.15 5.18 -4.64
CA GLU A 175 -20.33 4.58 -5.68
C GLU A 175 -19.57 3.34 -5.16
N PRO A 176 -19.42 2.27 -5.96
CA PRO A 176 -18.63 1.10 -5.58
C PRO A 176 -17.19 1.45 -5.19
N SER A 177 -16.58 2.42 -5.89
CA SER A 177 -15.22 2.90 -5.62
C SER A 177 -15.07 3.46 -4.22
N TYR A 178 -15.99 4.34 -3.81
CA TYR A 178 -15.98 4.95 -2.49
C TYR A 178 -16.17 3.91 -1.39
N ARG A 179 -17.12 2.97 -1.56
CA ARG A 179 -17.38 1.91 -0.57
C ARG A 179 -16.20 0.97 -0.38
N LEU A 180 -15.53 0.57 -1.47
CA LEU A 180 -14.35 -0.30 -1.38
C LEU A 180 -13.16 0.42 -0.74
N LEU A 181 -12.92 1.68 -1.13
CA LEU A 181 -11.87 2.51 -0.52
C LEU A 181 -12.14 2.78 0.96
N THR A 182 -13.39 2.98 1.37
CA THR A 182 -13.76 3.14 2.80
C THR A 182 -13.43 1.87 3.59
N ARG A 183 -13.69 0.68 3.04
CA ARG A 183 -13.36 -0.59 3.70
C ARG A 183 -11.85 -0.76 3.80
N LEU A 184 -11.12 -0.42 2.75
CA LEU A 184 -9.66 -0.50 2.71
C LEU A 184 -9.03 0.50 3.71
N ASP A 185 -9.49 1.74 3.74
CA ASP A 185 -9.02 2.79 4.64
C ASP A 185 -9.08 2.35 6.11
N ARG A 186 -10.20 1.74 6.53
CA ARG A 186 -10.38 1.20 7.88
C ARG A 186 -9.35 0.14 8.27
N GLU A 187 -8.89 -0.67 7.32
CA GLU A 187 -7.88 -1.72 7.56
C GLU A 187 -6.48 -1.16 7.78
N PHE A 188 -6.24 0.09 7.37
CA PHE A 188 -4.94 0.76 7.39
C PHE A 188 -4.90 2.03 8.25
N THR A 189 -6.03 2.46 8.82
CA THR A 189 -6.11 3.64 9.70
C THR A 189 -5.04 3.62 10.79
N PRO A 190 -4.78 2.52 11.52
CA PRO A 190 -3.76 2.52 12.56
C PRO A 190 -2.34 2.86 12.04
N GLN A 191 -2.02 2.49 10.81
CA GLN A 191 -0.72 2.74 10.19
C GLN A 191 -0.65 4.13 9.54
N THR A 192 -1.73 4.57 8.90
CA THR A 192 -1.77 5.84 8.16
C THR A 192 -2.05 7.05 9.05
N GLU A 193 -2.70 6.84 10.20
CA GLU A 193 -2.97 7.87 11.21
C GLU A 193 -1.68 8.45 11.79
N ILE A 194 -0.55 7.73 11.77
CA ILE A 194 0.76 8.29 12.19
C ILE A 194 1.13 9.54 11.37
N LEU A 195 0.71 9.61 10.10
CA LEU A 195 0.95 10.78 9.24
C LEU A 195 -0.01 11.96 9.49
N VAL A 196 -1.15 11.72 10.14
CA VAL A 196 -2.28 12.66 10.21
C VAL A 196 -2.60 13.09 11.65
N SER A 197 -2.45 12.18 12.62
CA SER A 197 -2.70 12.40 14.04
C SER A 197 -1.90 13.58 14.56
N ASN A 198 -2.58 14.47 15.30
CA ASN A 198 -2.01 15.70 15.86
C ASN A 198 -1.21 16.51 14.83
N GLN A 199 -1.68 16.59 13.58
CA GLN A 199 -0.96 17.28 12.49
C GLN A 199 0.47 16.76 12.23
N GLY A 200 0.76 15.51 12.62
CA GLY A 200 2.08 14.90 12.50
C GLY A 200 3.00 15.13 13.70
N GLU A 201 2.52 15.68 14.82
CA GLU A 201 3.33 15.93 16.04
C GLU A 201 4.06 14.68 16.53
N ASN A 202 3.47 13.49 16.42
CA ASN A 202 4.13 12.24 16.84
C ASN A 202 5.40 11.97 16.03
N LEU A 203 5.34 12.12 14.70
CA LEU A 203 6.51 12.01 13.83
C LEU A 203 7.49 13.15 14.06
N GLN A 204 6.99 14.35 14.35
CA GLN A 204 7.85 15.50 14.67
C GLN A 204 8.64 15.28 15.97
N ASN A 205 7.98 14.77 17.01
CA ASN A 205 8.61 14.41 18.28
C ASN A 205 9.65 13.30 18.12
N LEU A 206 9.35 12.29 17.29
CA LEU A 206 10.31 11.25 16.93
C LEU A 206 11.53 11.86 16.21
N ASN A 207 11.30 12.69 15.19
CA ASN A 207 12.36 13.35 14.45
C ASN A 207 13.23 14.22 15.37
N GLN A 208 12.65 14.90 16.36
CA GLN A 208 13.41 15.66 17.34
C GLN A 208 14.34 14.77 18.16
N LYS A 209 13.86 13.61 18.65
CA LYS A 209 14.71 12.66 19.38
C LYS A 209 15.80 12.05 18.50
N LEU A 210 15.50 11.78 17.23
CA LEU A 210 16.49 11.28 16.27
C LEU A 210 17.54 12.35 15.93
N ASN A 211 17.16 13.62 15.85
CA ASN A 211 18.09 14.75 15.74
C ASN A 211 19.03 14.85 16.95
N ASP A 212 18.51 14.62 18.17
CA ASP A 212 19.32 14.63 19.38
C ASP A 212 20.35 13.48 19.38
N LEU A 213 19.92 12.28 18.95
CA LEU A 213 20.81 11.13 18.78
C LEU A 213 21.88 11.38 17.71
N HIS A 214 21.49 11.92 16.56
CA HIS A 214 22.43 12.28 15.49
C HIS A 214 23.51 13.25 15.98
N ARG A 215 23.14 14.30 16.71
CA ARG A 215 24.09 15.25 17.31
C ARG A 215 25.02 14.58 18.32
N TYR A 216 24.50 13.65 19.13
CA TYR A 216 25.30 12.90 20.09
C TYR A 216 26.35 12.01 19.40
N LEU A 217 25.95 11.24 18.38
CA LEU A 217 26.86 10.37 17.63
C LEU A 217 27.93 11.17 16.88
N LEU A 218 27.57 12.30 16.28
CA LEU A 218 28.55 13.24 15.71
C LEU A 218 29.55 13.75 16.75
N GLY A 219 29.11 14.01 17.98
CA GLY A 219 29.99 14.40 19.08
C GLY A 219 31.01 13.31 19.42
N ILE A 220 30.59 12.05 19.47
CA ILE A 220 31.49 10.90 19.69
C ILE A 220 32.49 10.79 18.55
N GLN A 221 32.02 10.83 17.31
CA GLN A 221 32.88 10.67 16.13
C GLN A 221 33.95 11.75 16.02
N ASN A 222 33.60 12.99 16.37
CA ASN A 222 34.50 14.14 16.30
C ASN A 222 35.32 14.36 17.58
N SER A 223 35.16 13.52 18.61
CA SER A 223 35.92 13.65 19.85
C SER A 223 37.39 13.28 19.61
N PRO A 224 38.36 14.16 19.95
CA PRO A 224 39.78 13.86 19.77
C PRO A 224 40.17 12.67 20.67
N VAL A 225 40.90 11.71 20.10
CA VAL A 225 41.44 10.57 20.86
C VAL A 225 42.40 11.12 21.93
N PRO A 226 42.22 10.78 23.23
CA PRO A 226 43.17 11.18 24.26
C PRO A 226 44.52 10.50 24.00
N GLY A 227 45.46 11.20 23.35
CA GLY A 227 46.79 10.68 23.06
C GLY A 227 47.58 11.36 21.93
N GLU A 228 46.94 12.08 21.00
CA GLU A 228 47.69 12.72 19.88
C GLU A 228 48.05 14.20 20.11
N SER A 229 47.60 14.81 21.21
CA SER A 229 48.04 16.15 21.62
C SER A 229 49.29 16.11 22.51
N GLY A 230 50.31 15.37 22.08
CA GLY A 230 51.52 15.16 22.86
C GLY A 230 52.69 14.62 22.04
N ALA A 231 53.14 15.37 21.03
CA ALA A 231 54.50 15.29 20.48
C ALA A 231 54.88 16.64 19.86
#